data_AF-A0A9Q0ZNU9-F1
#
_entry.id   AF-A0A9Q0ZNU9-F1
#
_cell.length_a   1.000
_cell.length_b   1.000
_cell.length_c   1.000
_cell.angle_alpha   90.00
_cell.angle_beta   90.00
_cell.angle_gamma   90.00
#
_symmetry.space_group_name_H-M   'P 1'
#
loop_
_entity.id
_entity.type
_entity.pdbx_description
1 polymer ?
#
loop_
_entity_poly.entity_id
_entity_poly.type
_entity_poly.pdbx_seq_one_letter_code
_entity_poly.pdbx_strand_id
1 'polypeptide(L)'
;MGQYELKYLLRETNKAFCGFLDQSKCDHKRLFQDGGLKGSQCIQADRDDDMDEAPSTSVEIALSGEESVNQVIRYSDKKGSWCKDPENKIGIATGNWGCGAFGGDPEIKTIVQWLAASQALRPSVSYYTCGLKSLQNLNQLSQWISLHGWTVGDLWNMLVEYSSQRFNRETNLGFFAWLLPSLFSQEAP
;
A
#
# COMPACT_ATOMS: atom_id res chain seq x y z
N MET A 1 -10.67 -24.32 3.62
CA MET A 1 -9.48 -24.40 2.73
C MET A 1 -9.30 -23.19 1.82
N GLY A 2 -10.36 -22.45 1.47
CA GLY A 2 -10.24 -21.35 0.50
C GLY A 2 -9.22 -20.26 0.86
N GLN A 3 -8.90 -20.03 2.14
CA GLN A 3 -7.97 -18.94 2.53
C GLN A 3 -6.57 -18.99 1.88
N TYR A 4 -6.13 -20.16 1.40
CA TYR A 4 -4.85 -20.33 0.72
C TYR A 4 -4.94 -20.11 -0.81
N GLU A 5 -6.14 -19.92 -1.38
CA GLU A 5 -6.22 -19.57 -2.80
C GLU A 5 -5.64 -18.18 -3.05
N LEU A 6 -4.93 -18.03 -4.17
CA LEU A 6 -4.26 -16.79 -4.56
C LEU A 6 -5.18 -15.56 -4.51
N LYS A 7 -6.44 -15.70 -4.92
CA LYS A 7 -7.42 -14.60 -4.90
C LYS A 7 -7.66 -14.04 -3.50
N TYR A 8 -7.63 -14.88 -2.47
CA TYR A 8 -7.83 -14.44 -1.09
C TYR A 8 -6.54 -13.90 -0.47
N LEU A 9 -5.37 -14.44 -0.83
CA LEU A 9 -4.09 -13.82 -0.49
C LEU A 9 -3.99 -12.40 -1.04
N LEU A 10 -4.31 -12.21 -2.33
CA LEU A 10 -4.33 -10.89 -2.98
C LEU A 10 -5.33 -9.95 -2.31
N ARG A 11 -6.56 -10.42 -2.07
CA ARG A 11 -7.60 -9.64 -1.37
C ARG A 11 -7.08 -9.11 -0.02
N GLU A 12 -6.52 -10.00 0.79
CA GLU A 12 -6.12 -9.65 2.17
C GLU A 12 -4.84 -8.81 2.20
N THR A 13 -3.89 -9.06 1.29
CA THR A 13 -2.69 -8.25 1.12
C THR A 13 -3.04 -6.84 0.67
N ASN A 14 -3.91 -6.68 -0.33
CA ASN A 14 -4.38 -5.37 -0.79
C ASN A 14 -5.15 -4.63 0.31
N LYS A 15 -6.03 -5.33 1.04
CA LYS A 15 -6.78 -4.75 2.16
C LYS A 15 -5.84 -4.24 3.26
N ALA A 16 -4.83 -5.03 3.63
CA ALA A 16 -3.80 -4.63 4.59
C ALA A 16 -3.00 -3.43 4.09
N PHE A 17 -2.53 -3.49 2.83
CA PHE A 17 -1.73 -2.44 2.22
C PHE A 17 -2.49 -1.11 2.17
N CYS A 18 -3.73 -1.09 1.70
CA CYS A 18 -4.55 0.11 1.67
C CYS A 18 -4.78 0.70 3.06
N GLY A 19 -4.89 -0.14 4.10
CA GLY A 19 -5.02 0.31 5.49
C GLY A 19 -3.71 0.84 6.09
N PHE A 20 -2.57 0.38 5.59
CA PHE A 20 -1.25 0.77 6.09
C PHE A 20 -0.62 1.92 5.30
N LEU A 21 -1.16 2.23 4.12
CA LEU A 21 -0.69 3.32 3.28
C LEU A 21 -0.91 4.67 3.98
N ASP A 22 0.18 5.43 4.12
CA ASP A 22 0.13 6.76 4.72
C ASP A 22 -0.40 7.78 3.71
N GLN A 23 -1.68 8.11 3.82
CA GLN A 23 -2.35 9.01 2.88
C GLN A 23 -1.78 10.43 2.90
N SER A 24 -1.10 10.86 3.98
CA SER A 24 -0.46 12.17 4.00
C SER A 24 0.76 12.28 3.09
N LYS A 25 1.29 11.14 2.60
CA LYS A 25 2.36 11.09 1.59
C LYS A 25 1.83 10.95 0.16
N CYS A 26 0.59 10.51 0.02
CA CYS A 26 -0.15 10.59 -1.22
C CYS A 26 -0.72 12.00 -1.35
N ASP A 27 0.14 12.97 -1.68
CA ASP A 27 -0.34 14.24 -2.23
C ASP A 27 -1.24 13.89 -3.43
N HIS A 28 -2.55 13.96 -3.23
CA HIS A 28 -3.57 13.70 -4.26
C HIS A 28 -3.43 14.67 -5.46
N LYS A 29 -2.53 15.66 -5.37
CA LYS A 29 -2.10 16.54 -6.46
C LYS A 29 -1.07 15.92 -7.42
N ARG A 30 -0.23 14.97 -6.96
CA ARG A 30 0.83 14.39 -7.81
C ARG A 30 0.35 13.29 -8.76
N LEU A 31 -0.79 12.67 -8.50
CA LEU A 31 -1.35 11.63 -9.38
C LEU A 31 -2.16 12.19 -10.57
N PHE A 32 -2.51 13.47 -10.55
CA PHE A 32 -3.26 14.13 -11.64
C PHE A 32 -2.51 15.29 -12.31
N GLN A 33 -1.24 15.51 -11.96
CA GLN A 33 -0.37 16.50 -12.59
C GLN A 33 0.72 15.83 -13.44
N ASP A 34 0.35 14.84 -14.24
CA ASP A 34 1.11 14.52 -15.46
C ASP A 34 0.13 14.11 -16.54
N GLY A 35 -0.44 15.13 -17.16
CA GLY A 35 -1.57 15.05 -18.08
C GLY A 35 -1.92 16.47 -18.47
N GLY A 36 -1.02 17.13 -19.18
CA GLY A 36 -1.26 18.45 -19.70
C GLY A 36 -2.50 18.44 -20.60
N LEU A 37 -3.58 19.06 -20.14
CA LEU A 37 -4.58 19.71 -20.97
C LEU A 37 -5.24 20.79 -20.09
N LYS A 38 -5.24 22.01 -20.61
CA LYS A 38 -5.81 23.22 -20.00
C LYS A 38 -7.28 22.99 -19.63
N GLY A 39 -7.69 23.42 -18.44
CA GLY A 39 -9.09 23.49 -18.05
C GLY A 39 -9.27 24.15 -16.69
N SER A 40 -9.98 25.29 -16.69
CA SER A 40 -10.17 26.21 -15.58
C SER A 40 -11.00 25.66 -14.40
N GLN A 41 -10.89 26.34 -13.26
CA GLN A 41 -11.66 26.19 -12.01
C GLN A 41 -13.17 25.95 -12.19
N CYS A 42 -13.82 25.23 -11.26
CA CYS A 42 -14.73 25.87 -10.29
C CYS A 42 -15.17 24.96 -9.12
N ILE A 43 -15.70 25.64 -8.11
CA ILE A 43 -16.14 25.23 -6.78
C ILE A 43 -17.62 24.76 -6.80
N GLN A 44 -17.94 23.85 -5.88
CA GLN A 44 -19.23 23.47 -5.28
C GLN A 44 -20.38 22.92 -6.16
N ALA A 45 -20.91 21.81 -5.66
CA ALA A 45 -22.21 21.26 -5.98
C ALA A 45 -23.31 22.05 -5.26
N ASP A 46 -24.36 22.43 -6.00
CA ASP A 46 -25.75 22.21 -5.59
C ASP A 46 -26.73 22.50 -6.76
N ARG A 47 -27.52 21.47 -7.09
CA ARG A 47 -28.90 21.40 -7.64
C ARG A 47 -29.27 21.86 -9.07
N ASP A 48 -29.69 20.84 -9.83
CA ASP A 48 -30.96 20.59 -10.58
C ASP A 48 -31.49 21.50 -11.71
N ASP A 49 -31.96 20.78 -12.75
CA ASP A 49 -32.95 21.06 -13.83
C ASP A 49 -32.53 21.61 -15.23
N ASP A 50 -32.62 20.69 -16.19
CA ASP A 50 -33.18 20.67 -17.57
C ASP A 50 -32.81 21.65 -18.73
N MET A 51 -32.39 20.99 -19.82
CA MET A 51 -32.55 21.17 -21.28
C MET A 51 -32.67 22.54 -22.01
N ASP A 52 -31.70 22.71 -22.91
CA ASP A 52 -31.75 23.11 -24.34
C ASP A 52 -31.90 24.56 -24.85
N GLU A 53 -31.07 24.79 -25.89
CA GLU A 53 -31.08 25.75 -27.01
C GLU A 53 -30.37 27.12 -26.91
N ALA A 54 -29.67 27.44 -28.01
CA ALA A 54 -29.00 28.70 -28.35
C ALA A 54 -29.48 29.12 -29.77
N PRO A 55 -29.12 30.28 -30.37
CA PRO A 55 -28.26 31.40 -29.92
C PRO A 55 -28.88 32.80 -30.22
N SER A 56 -28.18 33.91 -29.90
CA SER A 56 -27.84 35.01 -30.85
C SER A 56 -27.33 36.31 -30.18
N THR A 57 -26.39 36.98 -30.88
CA THR A 57 -26.20 38.46 -30.97
C THR A 57 -25.51 39.18 -29.80
N SER A 58 -24.18 39.42 -29.87
CA SER A 58 -23.48 40.68 -30.30
C SER A 58 -22.89 41.40 -29.06
N VAL A 59 -21.74 42.07 -29.01
CA VAL A 59 -21.02 42.96 -29.94
C VAL A 59 -19.53 43.06 -29.59
N GLU A 60 -18.73 43.38 -30.61
CA GLU A 60 -17.30 43.72 -30.69
C GLU A 60 -16.82 44.86 -29.77
N ILE A 61 -15.54 44.82 -29.34
CA ILE A 61 -14.57 45.93 -29.53
C ILE A 61 -13.16 45.35 -29.75
N ALA A 62 -12.63 45.53 -30.96
CA ALA A 62 -11.23 45.39 -31.34
C ALA A 62 -10.47 46.72 -31.02
N LEU A 63 -9.14 46.82 -30.85
CA LEU A 63 -8.06 46.56 -31.80
C LEU A 63 -6.69 46.81 -31.13
N SER A 64 -5.65 46.31 -31.83
CA SER A 64 -4.22 46.72 -31.82
C SER A 64 -3.34 46.14 -30.70
N GLY A 65 -2.17 45.58 -30.96
CA GLY A 65 -1.43 45.37 -32.20
C GLY A 65 -0.20 44.51 -31.91
N GLU A 66 0.18 43.73 -32.92
CA GLU A 66 1.55 43.37 -33.33
C GLU A 66 2.55 42.78 -32.30
N GLU A 67 2.85 41.50 -32.53
CA GLU A 67 4.17 40.92 -32.78
C GLU A 67 5.29 40.94 -31.70
N SER A 68 5.69 39.70 -31.38
CA SER A 68 7.08 39.20 -31.52
C SER A 68 8.09 39.40 -30.38
N VAL A 69 8.35 38.26 -29.71
CA VAL A 69 9.67 37.65 -29.50
C VAL A 69 10.57 38.14 -28.33
N ASN A 70 10.78 37.17 -27.44
CA ASN A 70 11.95 36.88 -26.61
C ASN A 70 12.30 37.75 -25.37
N GLN A 71 12.10 37.07 -24.23
CA GLN A 71 13.21 36.60 -23.37
C GLN A 71 13.76 37.56 -22.31
N VAL A 72 13.22 37.45 -21.10
CA VAL A 72 14.00 37.36 -19.85
C VAL A 72 13.24 36.48 -18.85
N ILE A 73 13.65 35.22 -18.69
CA ILE A 73 13.23 34.40 -17.55
C ILE A 73 13.96 34.93 -16.32
N ARG A 74 13.26 35.69 -15.47
CA ARG A 74 13.70 35.90 -14.08
C ARG A 74 13.37 34.66 -13.27
N TYR A 75 14.40 33.90 -12.92
CA TYR A 75 14.35 32.94 -11.83
C TYR A 75 13.99 33.69 -10.54
N SER A 76 12.82 33.39 -9.96
CA SER A 76 12.58 33.63 -8.55
C SER A 76 12.63 32.29 -7.83
N ASP A 77 13.75 32.04 -7.15
CA ASP A 77 13.89 31.03 -6.12
C ASP A 77 12.81 31.23 -5.06
N LYS A 78 11.68 30.54 -5.19
CA LYS A 78 10.88 30.20 -4.02
C LYS A 78 11.56 28.99 -3.38
N LYS A 79 12.58 29.30 -2.58
CA LYS A 79 13.17 28.42 -1.58
C LYS A 79 12.08 28.10 -0.56
N GLY A 80 11.22 27.14 -0.89
CA GLY A 80 10.34 26.49 0.07
C GLY A 80 11.24 25.95 1.16
N SER A 81 11.05 26.45 2.37
CA SER A 81 11.74 26.00 3.56
C SER A 81 11.55 24.49 3.69
N TRP A 82 12.53 23.71 3.24
CA TRP A 82 12.58 22.29 3.51
C TRP A 82 13.01 22.14 4.97
N CYS A 83 12.03 22.28 5.86
CA CYS A 83 12.17 21.78 7.22
C CYS A 83 12.23 20.26 7.06
N LYS A 84 13.45 19.71 7.00
CA LYS A 84 13.68 18.29 7.26
C LYS A 84 13.41 18.06 8.74
N ASP A 85 12.15 18.06 9.12
CA ASP A 85 11.77 17.36 10.33
C ASP A 85 12.08 15.87 10.06
N PRO A 86 12.71 15.14 10.98
CA PRO A 86 12.82 13.70 10.85
C PRO A 86 11.39 13.20 10.69
N GLU A 87 11.02 12.76 9.49
CA GLU A 87 9.67 12.29 9.18
C GLU A 87 9.24 11.40 10.33
N ASN A 88 8.23 11.84 11.09
CA ASN A 88 7.60 11.07 12.15
C ASN A 88 6.88 9.89 11.46
N LYS A 89 7.65 8.94 10.92
CA LYS A 89 7.13 7.74 10.28
C LYS A 89 6.64 6.88 11.42
N ILE A 90 5.34 6.97 11.67
CA ILE A 90 4.68 6.19 12.70
C ILE A 90 4.81 4.70 12.31
N GLY A 91 5.04 3.81 13.26
CA GLY A 91 5.01 2.36 13.01
C GLY A 91 3.58 1.86 12.74
N ILE A 92 3.40 0.55 12.67
CA ILE A 92 2.09 -0.10 12.72
C ILE A 92 2.00 -0.89 14.03
N ALA A 93 0.92 -0.73 14.77
CA ALA A 93 0.56 -1.63 15.87
C ALA A 93 -0.58 -2.54 15.41
N THR A 94 -0.38 -3.86 15.41
CA THR A 94 -1.37 -4.84 14.93
C THR A 94 -1.26 -6.17 15.68
N GLY A 95 -2.06 -7.18 15.31
CA GLY A 95 -1.98 -8.51 15.87
C GLY A 95 -2.69 -9.53 14.98
N ASN A 96 -3.35 -10.50 15.62
CA ASN A 96 -4.02 -11.66 15.00
C ASN A 96 -5.28 -11.29 14.18
N TRP A 97 -5.14 -10.38 13.23
CA TRP A 97 -6.22 -9.83 12.43
C TRP A 97 -6.90 -10.91 11.58
N GLY A 98 -8.17 -11.16 11.88
CA GLY A 98 -8.96 -12.16 11.17
C GLY A 98 -8.74 -13.60 11.63
N CYS A 99 -8.01 -13.84 12.73
CA CYS A 99 -7.68 -15.20 13.19
C CYS A 99 -8.59 -15.72 14.32
N GLY A 100 -9.45 -14.87 14.89
CA GLY A 100 -10.42 -15.27 15.91
C GLY A 100 -11.72 -15.80 15.28
N ALA A 101 -12.82 -15.05 15.43
CA ALA A 101 -14.13 -15.42 14.88
C ALA A 101 -14.13 -15.71 13.36
N PHE A 102 -13.20 -15.12 12.60
CA PHE A 102 -13.06 -15.34 11.16
C PHE A 102 -12.18 -16.54 10.78
N GLY A 103 -11.52 -17.19 11.76
CA GLY A 103 -10.82 -18.47 11.56
C GLY A 103 -9.63 -18.45 10.61
N GLY A 104 -9.04 -17.28 10.34
CA GLY A 104 -7.85 -17.15 9.49
C GLY A 104 -6.60 -17.76 10.12
N ASP A 105 -5.73 -18.33 9.28
CA ASP A 105 -4.43 -18.86 9.68
C ASP A 105 -3.53 -17.73 10.23
N PRO A 106 -3.12 -17.78 11.50
CA PRO A 106 -2.29 -16.74 12.11
C PRO A 106 -0.94 -16.56 11.45
N GLU A 107 -0.27 -17.64 11.02
CA GLU A 107 1.06 -17.55 10.42
C GLU A 107 0.95 -16.80 9.08
N ILE A 108 -0.03 -17.18 8.26
CA ILE A 108 -0.29 -16.52 6.97
C ILE A 108 -0.71 -15.06 7.15
N LYS A 109 -1.62 -14.78 8.08
CA LYS A 109 -2.06 -13.40 8.35
C LYS A 109 -0.93 -12.52 8.85
N THR A 110 0.02 -13.06 9.58
CA THR A 110 1.20 -12.32 10.03
C THR A 110 2.07 -11.92 8.85
N ILE A 111 2.36 -12.87 7.93
CA ILE A 111 3.18 -12.60 6.74
C ILE A 111 2.48 -11.63 5.78
N VAL A 112 1.17 -11.79 5.56
CA VAL A 112 0.37 -10.86 4.74
C VAL A 112 0.48 -9.42 5.27
N GLN A 113 0.36 -9.23 6.59
CA GLN A 113 0.49 -7.92 7.20
C GLN A 113 1.93 -7.38 7.10
N TRP A 114 2.94 -8.23 7.27
CA TRP A 114 4.34 -7.82 7.14
C TRP A 114 4.67 -7.38 5.70
N LEU A 115 4.21 -8.13 4.69
CA LEU A 115 4.35 -7.76 3.28
C LEU A 115 3.69 -6.41 2.99
N ALA A 116 2.44 -6.24 3.42
CA ALA A 116 1.71 -5.00 3.24
C ALA A 116 2.39 -3.80 3.91
N ALA A 117 2.89 -3.97 5.14
CA ALA A 117 3.59 -2.92 5.88
C ALA A 117 4.89 -2.51 5.20
N SER A 118 5.65 -3.49 4.72
CA SER A 118 6.91 -3.28 4.01
C SER A 118 6.68 -2.57 2.68
N GLN A 119 5.67 -3.00 1.91
CA GLN A 119 5.27 -2.36 0.66
C GLN A 119 4.76 -0.93 0.86
N ALA A 120 4.10 -0.66 1.98
CA ALA A 120 3.65 0.68 2.39
C ALA A 120 4.77 1.55 3.00
N LEU A 121 6.03 1.07 2.97
CA LEU A 121 7.20 1.77 3.49
C LEU A 121 7.06 2.21 4.96
N ARG A 122 6.37 1.38 5.76
CA ARG A 122 6.24 1.61 7.20
C ARG A 122 7.54 1.16 7.90
N PRO A 123 8.06 1.98 8.84
CA PRO A 123 9.40 1.74 9.40
C PRO A 123 9.46 0.56 10.37
N SER A 124 8.33 0.19 10.98
CA SER A 124 8.24 -0.92 11.91
C SER A 124 6.82 -1.44 12.06
N VAL A 125 6.70 -2.71 12.47
CA VAL A 125 5.45 -3.36 12.87
C VAL A 125 5.62 -3.89 14.28
N SER A 126 4.82 -3.42 15.22
CA SER A 126 4.65 -4.01 16.55
C SER A 126 3.48 -5.00 16.49
N TYR A 127 3.82 -6.29 16.47
CA TYR A 127 2.84 -7.37 16.33
C TYR A 127 2.53 -8.00 17.69
N TYR A 128 1.27 -7.93 18.13
CA TYR A 128 0.79 -8.53 19.38
C TYR A 128 0.22 -9.92 19.10
N THR A 129 0.96 -10.97 19.47
CA THR A 129 0.59 -12.37 19.24
C THR A 129 -0.47 -12.90 20.21
N CYS A 130 -0.70 -12.21 21.34
CA CYS A 130 -1.61 -12.62 22.42
C CYS A 130 -1.38 -14.07 22.90
N GLY A 131 -0.12 -14.52 22.94
CA GLY A 131 0.26 -15.85 23.45
C GLY A 131 -0.10 -17.02 22.52
N LEU A 132 -0.43 -16.75 21.25
CA LEU A 132 -0.82 -17.79 20.31
C LEU A 132 0.37 -18.68 19.94
N LYS A 133 0.28 -19.97 20.27
CA LYS A 133 1.37 -20.94 20.10
C LYS A 133 1.89 -21.06 18.66
N SER A 134 1.01 -20.97 17.65
CA SER A 134 1.44 -21.00 16.25
C SER A 134 2.40 -19.86 15.88
N LEU A 135 2.41 -18.77 16.65
CA LEU A 135 3.28 -17.62 16.42
C LEU A 135 4.50 -17.58 17.34
N GLN A 136 4.77 -18.64 18.10
CA GLN A 136 5.89 -18.69 19.06
C GLN A 136 7.25 -18.44 18.39
N ASN A 137 7.38 -18.84 17.13
CA ASN A 137 8.61 -18.74 16.35
C ASN A 137 8.69 -17.47 15.47
N LEU A 138 7.73 -16.54 15.59
CA LEU A 138 7.67 -15.35 14.74
C LEU A 138 8.93 -14.48 14.83
N ASN A 139 9.48 -14.29 16.04
CA ASN A 139 10.70 -13.50 16.23
C ASN A 139 11.90 -14.14 15.53
N GLN A 140 12.08 -15.45 15.68
CA GLN A 140 13.18 -16.19 15.06
C GLN A 140 13.08 -16.15 13.53
N LEU A 141 11.88 -16.37 12.99
CA LEU A 141 11.61 -16.24 11.57
C LEU A 141 11.94 -14.83 11.07
N SER A 142 11.48 -13.79 11.77
CA SER A 142 11.69 -12.41 11.33
C SER A 142 13.16 -12.00 11.31
N GLN A 143 13.93 -12.46 12.29
CA GLN A 143 15.37 -12.24 12.37
C GLN A 143 16.08 -12.97 11.23
N TRP A 144 15.73 -14.24 11.00
CA TRP A 144 16.32 -15.03 9.93
C TRP A 144 16.08 -14.38 8.56
N ILE A 145 14.84 -14.00 8.24
CA ILE A 145 14.49 -13.34 6.97
C ILE A 145 15.25 -12.02 6.80
N SER A 146 15.33 -11.22 7.87
CA SER A 146 16.05 -9.94 7.85
C SER A 146 17.55 -10.12 7.63
N LEU A 147 18.16 -11.10 8.28
CA LEU A 147 19.58 -11.43 8.11
C LEU A 147 19.94 -11.90 6.70
N HIS A 148 19.00 -12.57 6.02
CA HIS A 148 19.19 -13.06 4.65
C HIS A 148 18.81 -12.01 3.59
N GLY A 149 18.40 -10.80 3.99
CA GLY A 149 18.15 -9.70 3.07
C GLY A 149 16.99 -9.94 2.09
N TRP A 150 15.99 -10.73 2.48
CA TRP A 150 14.83 -11.00 1.62
C TRP A 150 14.07 -9.73 1.30
N THR A 151 13.68 -9.60 0.04
CA THR A 151 12.80 -8.53 -0.43
C THR A 151 11.33 -8.89 -0.15
N VAL A 152 10.45 -7.89 -0.33
CA VAL A 152 8.98 -8.12 -0.32
C VAL A 152 8.59 -9.17 -1.36
N GLY A 153 9.24 -9.17 -2.53
CA GLY A 153 8.98 -10.14 -3.59
C GLY A 153 9.38 -11.57 -3.22
N ASP A 154 10.53 -11.74 -2.56
CA ASP A 154 11.00 -13.06 -2.13
C ASP A 154 10.03 -13.69 -1.12
N LEU A 155 9.62 -12.92 -0.10
CA LEU A 155 8.67 -13.40 0.89
C LEU A 155 7.28 -13.64 0.29
N TRP A 156 6.84 -12.81 -0.66
CA TRP A 156 5.59 -13.05 -1.40
C TRP A 156 5.63 -14.35 -2.21
N ASN A 157 6.72 -14.60 -2.93
CA ASN A 157 6.86 -15.83 -3.72
C ASN A 157 6.78 -17.07 -2.83
N MET A 158 7.45 -17.06 -1.67
CA MET A 158 7.37 -18.17 -0.72
C MET A 158 5.98 -18.34 -0.11
N LEU A 159 5.27 -17.23 0.16
CA LEU A 159 3.89 -17.28 0.64
C LEU A 159 2.94 -17.88 -0.40
N VAL A 160 3.08 -17.50 -1.67
CA VAL A 160 2.28 -18.03 -2.78
C VAL A 160 2.55 -19.51 -2.99
N GLU A 161 3.82 -19.92 -3.00
CA GLU A 161 4.22 -21.31 -3.14
C GLU A 161 3.64 -22.18 -2.02
N TYR A 162 3.86 -21.79 -0.75
CA TYR A 162 3.26 -22.48 0.39
C TYR A 162 1.75 -22.61 0.25
N SER A 163 1.08 -21.51 -0.12
CA SER A 163 -0.38 -21.49 -0.14
C SER A 163 -0.95 -22.35 -1.26
N SER A 164 -0.25 -22.44 -2.40
CA SER A 164 -0.55 -23.41 -3.47
C SER A 164 -0.44 -24.85 -2.94
N GLN A 165 0.69 -25.21 -2.32
CA GLN A 165 0.89 -26.53 -1.75
C GLN A 165 -0.14 -26.84 -0.65
N ARG A 166 -0.50 -25.87 0.17
CA ARG A 166 -1.48 -26.02 1.25
C ARG A 166 -2.90 -26.19 0.70
N PHE A 167 -3.25 -25.47 -0.36
CA PHE A 167 -4.53 -25.58 -1.05
C PHE A 167 -4.67 -26.95 -1.74
N ASN A 168 -3.62 -27.42 -2.40
CA ASN A 168 -3.57 -28.72 -3.07
C ASN A 168 -3.37 -29.90 -2.10
N ARG A 169 -3.20 -29.63 -0.79
CA ARG A 169 -2.95 -30.63 0.26
C ARG A 169 -1.63 -31.38 0.12
N GLU A 170 -0.65 -30.78 -0.54
CA GLU A 170 0.71 -31.29 -0.69
C GLU A 170 1.54 -31.11 0.59
N THR A 171 1.18 -30.13 1.43
CA THR A 171 1.78 -29.93 2.76
C THR A 171 0.72 -29.83 3.86
N ASN A 172 1.06 -30.38 5.03
CA ASN A 172 0.28 -30.25 6.26
C ASN A 172 0.93 -29.40 7.36
N LEU A 173 2.15 -28.94 7.12
CA LEU A 173 2.90 -28.10 8.05
C LEU A 173 2.32 -26.68 8.10
N GLY A 174 2.58 -25.96 9.20
CA GLY A 174 2.44 -24.51 9.25
C GLY A 174 3.47 -23.85 8.32
N PHE A 175 3.19 -22.62 7.88
CA PHE A 175 4.09 -21.83 7.05
C PHE A 175 5.49 -21.73 7.65
N PHE A 176 5.62 -21.53 8.96
CA PHE A 176 6.94 -21.33 9.57
C PHE A 176 7.80 -22.60 9.43
N ALA A 177 7.25 -23.73 9.85
CA ALA A 177 7.92 -25.03 9.74
C ALA A 177 8.13 -25.48 8.30
N TRP A 178 7.23 -25.12 7.38
CA TRP A 178 7.40 -25.39 5.95
C TRP A 178 8.54 -24.54 5.35
N LEU A 179 8.62 -23.26 5.72
CA LEU A 179 9.60 -22.34 5.16
C LEU A 179 11.02 -22.65 5.63
N LEU A 180 11.18 -22.93 6.92
CA LEU A 180 12.46 -23.21 7.56
C LEU A 180 12.38 -24.50 8.39
N PRO A 181 12.27 -25.68 7.75
CA PRO A 181 12.11 -26.95 8.46
C PRO A 181 13.24 -27.16 9.45
N SER A 182 14.50 -26.96 9.04
CA SER A 182 15.67 -27.15 9.90
C SER A 182 15.68 -26.25 11.13
N LEU A 183 15.07 -25.07 11.06
CA LEU A 183 15.04 -24.12 12.19
C LEU A 183 13.95 -24.48 13.20
N PHE A 184 12.85 -25.10 12.75
CA PHE A 184 11.68 -25.40 13.57
C PHE A 184 11.39 -26.90 13.69
N SER A 185 12.36 -27.76 13.35
CA SER A 185 12.25 -29.23 13.47
C SER A 185 12.28 -29.72 14.91
N GLN A 186 12.42 -28.84 15.89
CA GLN A 186 12.33 -29.18 17.30
C GLN A 186 10.98 -28.73 17.84
N GLU A 187 10.06 -29.68 17.89
CA GLU A 187 8.94 -29.86 18.84
C GLU A 187 7.82 -30.66 18.16
N ALA A 188 8.08 -31.92 17.85
CA ALA A 188 7.02 -32.92 17.86
C ALA A 188 6.97 -33.49 19.30
N PRO A 189 5.79 -33.51 19.97
CA PRO A 189 5.63 -34.28 21.20
C PRO A 189 5.82 -35.78 20.96
#